data_AF-A0A9X2L636-F1
#
_entry.id   AF-A0A9X2L636-F1
#
_cell.length_a   1.000
_cell.length_b   1.000
_cell.length_c   1.000
_cell.angle_alpha   90.00
_cell.angle_beta   90.00
_cell.angle_gamma   90.00
#
_symmetry.space_group_name_H-M   'P 1'
#
loop_
_entity.id
_entity.type
_entity.pdbx_description
1 polymer ?
#
loop_
_entity_poly.entity_id
_entity_poly.type
_entity_poly.pdbx_seq_one_letter_code
_entity_poly.pdbx_strand_id
1 'polypeptide(L)'
;MNYFRTVLIAGAMAATATGSALAAPVQYQGITFPGGISSFADRVVSTDTGELAPTNTFNLIADNAIGTPDNFARSLGRGGNIVLQFTDNALTGSGDDAEDLFVFEVGPDIEDTEVEISQDGVNFISVGRVFGSTSRIDIDPFLASAGLDPFTKFFFVRLTDVASEGQQFGQYVGADIDALGAISSVEISPVPVPAAALLFGPLAAGLFWRRKG
;
A
#
# COMPACT_ATOMS: atom_id res chain seq x y z
N MET A 1 41.66 -18.29 57.42
CA MET A 1 42.02 -17.30 56.39
C MET A 1 41.48 -17.82 55.06
N ASN A 2 40.74 -16.96 54.34
CA ASN A 2 40.21 -17.08 52.98
C ASN A 2 38.67 -17.17 52.90
N TYR A 3 38.14 -16.01 52.52
CA TYR A 3 36.76 -15.64 52.26
C TYR A 3 36.37 -16.10 50.84
N PHE A 4 35.26 -16.82 50.69
CA PHE A 4 34.62 -16.99 49.38
C PHE A 4 33.42 -16.05 49.29
N ARG A 5 33.56 -14.99 48.49
CA ARG A 5 32.49 -14.07 48.11
C ARG A 5 31.71 -14.69 46.96
N THR A 6 30.43 -15.00 47.20
CA THR A 6 29.48 -15.31 46.12
C THR A 6 28.95 -13.99 45.58
N VAL A 7 29.19 -13.70 44.30
CA VAL A 7 28.62 -12.55 43.59
C VAL A 7 27.39 -13.03 42.83
N LEU A 8 26.21 -12.62 43.26
CA LEU A 8 24.97 -12.72 42.49
C LEU A 8 24.94 -11.54 41.51
N ILE A 9 25.13 -11.81 40.22
CA ILE A 9 24.89 -10.82 39.17
C ILE A 9 23.42 -10.96 38.77
N ALA A 10 22.59 -10.01 39.22
CA ALA A 10 21.25 -9.85 38.70
C ALA A 10 21.35 -9.21 37.30
N GLY A 11 21.08 -9.99 36.26
CA GLY A 11 20.97 -9.49 34.88
C GLY A 11 19.66 -8.71 34.73
N ALA A 12 19.76 -7.38 34.64
CA ALA A 12 18.64 -6.54 34.25
C ALA A 12 18.41 -6.72 32.73
N MET A 13 17.36 -7.44 32.37
CA MET A 13 16.84 -7.46 31.00
C MET A 13 16.15 -6.12 30.73
N ALA A 14 16.85 -5.21 30.05
CA ALA A 14 16.25 -3.99 29.53
C ALA A 14 15.32 -4.37 28.37
N ALA A 15 14.00 -4.37 28.62
CA ALA A 15 13.02 -4.41 27.56
C ALA A 15 13.06 -3.05 26.84
N THR A 16 13.76 -2.99 25.70
CA THR A 16 13.65 -1.86 24.78
C THR A 16 12.26 -1.92 24.15
N ALA A 17 11.35 -1.06 24.63
CA ALA A 17 10.12 -0.77 23.91
C ALA A 17 10.53 -0.02 22.63
N THR A 18 10.52 -0.69 21.50
CA THR A 18 10.62 -0.03 20.19
C THR A 18 9.30 0.68 19.96
N GLY A 19 9.23 1.96 20.33
CA GLY A 19 8.15 2.82 19.86
C GLY A 19 8.24 2.89 18.35
N SER A 20 7.15 2.57 17.65
CA SER A 20 7.02 2.80 16.22
C SER A 20 7.33 4.28 15.96
N ALA A 21 8.44 4.57 15.30
CA ALA A 21 8.68 5.90 14.78
C ALA A 21 7.61 6.10 13.69
N LEU A 22 6.70 7.05 13.90
CA LEU A 22 5.77 7.46 12.85
C LEU A 22 6.61 7.85 11.63
N ALA A 23 6.26 7.33 10.46
CA ALA A 23 6.90 7.71 9.21
C ALA A 23 6.82 9.24 9.03
N ALA A 24 7.92 9.85 8.58
CA ALA A 24 7.95 11.29 8.37
C ALA A 24 7.09 11.65 7.14
N PRO A 25 6.23 12.69 7.21
CA PRO A 25 5.43 13.11 6.06
C PRO A 25 6.30 13.42 4.85
N VAL A 26 5.84 13.03 3.67
CA VAL A 26 6.49 13.30 2.38
C VAL A 26 5.60 14.18 1.51
N GLN A 27 6.19 14.87 0.52
CA GLN A 27 5.45 15.69 -0.43
C GLN A 27 5.73 15.29 -1.87
N TYR A 28 4.66 15.12 -2.65
CA TYR A 28 4.72 14.89 -4.09
C TYR A 28 3.68 15.76 -4.79
N GLN A 29 4.08 16.45 -5.86
CA GLN A 29 3.23 17.38 -6.63
C GLN A 29 2.42 18.38 -5.76
N GLY A 30 3.04 18.86 -4.68
CA GLY A 30 2.43 19.80 -3.73
C GLY A 30 1.48 19.17 -2.71
N ILE A 31 1.42 17.84 -2.63
CA ILE A 31 0.57 17.10 -1.68
C ILE A 31 1.36 16.38 -0.63
N THR A 32 0.91 16.61 0.60
CA THR A 32 1.48 16.02 1.80
C THR A 32 0.79 14.70 2.05
N PHE A 33 1.60 13.65 2.17
CA PHE A 33 1.20 12.33 2.60
C PHE A 33 1.65 12.17 4.05
N PRO A 34 0.74 12.27 5.05
CA PRO A 34 1.10 12.26 6.46
C PRO A 34 1.80 10.98 6.92
N GLY A 35 1.43 9.83 6.33
CA GLY A 35 2.08 8.54 6.56
C GLY A 35 3.45 8.41 5.87
N GLY A 36 3.94 9.43 5.16
CA GLY A 36 5.19 9.30 4.44
C GLY A 36 5.10 8.29 3.31
N ILE A 37 6.17 7.52 3.10
CA ILE A 37 6.23 6.51 2.03
C ILE A 37 5.27 5.33 2.22
N SER A 38 4.81 5.04 3.45
CA SER A 38 3.81 3.98 3.70
C SER A 38 2.41 4.40 3.26
N SER A 39 2.23 5.63 2.78
CA SER A 39 0.94 6.08 2.22
C SER A 39 0.65 5.50 0.83
N PHE A 40 1.63 4.87 0.19
CA PHE A 40 1.55 4.44 -1.20
C PHE A 40 1.22 2.95 -1.31
N ALA A 41 0.46 2.59 -2.35
CA ALA A 41 0.20 1.18 -2.64
C ALA A 41 1.51 0.46 -2.97
N ASP A 42 1.66 -0.76 -2.47
CA ASP A 42 2.94 -1.50 -2.44
C ASP A 42 2.84 -2.87 -3.13
N ARG A 43 1.67 -3.21 -3.66
CA ARG A 43 1.42 -4.48 -4.31
C ARG A 43 0.43 -4.36 -5.46
N VAL A 44 0.79 -4.95 -6.59
CA VAL A 44 -0.15 -5.24 -7.67
C VAL A 44 -0.86 -6.57 -7.39
N VAL A 45 -2.20 -6.55 -7.40
CA VAL A 45 -3.03 -7.75 -7.20
C VAL A 45 -3.36 -8.39 -8.54
N SER A 46 -3.79 -7.58 -9.50
CA SER A 46 -4.12 -8.02 -10.85
C SER A 46 -4.01 -6.87 -11.82
N THR A 47 -3.86 -7.19 -13.09
CA THR A 47 -3.88 -6.23 -14.18
C THR A 47 -4.43 -6.89 -15.43
N ASP A 48 -5.20 -6.14 -16.20
CA ASP A 48 -5.63 -6.50 -17.53
C ASP A 48 -5.26 -5.35 -18.47
N THR A 49 -4.45 -5.65 -19.48
CA THR A 49 -4.19 -4.67 -20.54
C THR A 49 -5.34 -4.72 -21.52
N GLY A 50 -6.05 -3.61 -21.65
CA GLY A 50 -7.20 -3.48 -22.52
C GLY A 50 -6.85 -3.60 -23.99
N GLU A 51 -7.74 -3.08 -24.84
CA GLU A 51 -7.46 -3.00 -26.27
C GLU A 51 -6.26 -2.07 -26.54
N LEU A 52 -5.58 -2.29 -27.66
CA LEU A 52 -4.53 -1.38 -28.15
C LEU A 52 -3.39 -1.21 -27.13
N ALA A 53 -2.66 -2.31 -26.88
CA ALA A 53 -1.51 -2.27 -25.98
C ALA A 53 -0.47 -1.20 -26.39
N PRO A 54 0.16 -0.50 -25.43
CA PRO A 54 1.27 0.40 -25.70
C PRO A 54 2.38 -0.31 -26.48
N THR A 55 2.94 0.38 -27.47
CA THR A 55 4.05 -0.18 -28.27
C THR A 55 5.36 -0.31 -27.48
N ASN A 56 5.51 0.46 -26.40
CA ASN A 56 6.65 0.35 -25.50
C ASN A 56 6.35 -0.67 -24.40
N THR A 57 7.06 -1.82 -24.43
CA THR A 57 6.84 -2.89 -23.45
C THR A 57 7.28 -2.53 -22.03
N PHE A 58 8.12 -1.50 -21.85
CA PHE A 58 8.44 -1.01 -20.50
C PHE A 58 7.19 -0.49 -19.78
N ASN A 59 6.24 0.07 -20.53
CA ASN A 59 4.98 0.57 -19.99
C ASN A 59 3.96 -0.55 -19.70
N LEU A 60 4.32 -1.82 -19.90
CA LEU A 60 3.51 -2.98 -19.51
C LEU A 60 3.96 -3.61 -18.18
N ILE A 61 5.04 -3.11 -17.58
CA ILE A 61 5.53 -3.59 -16.29
C ILE A 61 4.55 -3.14 -15.22
N ALA A 62 3.91 -4.10 -14.55
CA ALA A 62 2.88 -3.80 -13.55
C ALA A 62 3.44 -3.05 -12.33
N ASP A 63 4.65 -3.40 -11.90
CA ASP A 63 5.29 -2.81 -10.73
C ASP A 63 5.69 -1.34 -10.93
N ASN A 64 5.57 -0.79 -12.14
CA ASN A 64 5.71 0.65 -12.37
C ASN A 64 4.55 1.45 -11.76
N ALA A 65 3.45 0.82 -11.31
CA ALA A 65 2.30 1.52 -10.74
C ALA A 65 2.30 1.60 -9.20
N ILE A 66 3.34 1.12 -8.53
CA ILE A 66 3.40 0.99 -7.07
C ILE A 66 4.60 1.73 -6.49
N GLY A 67 4.53 2.02 -5.20
CA GLY A 67 5.52 2.82 -4.50
C GLY A 67 5.29 4.31 -4.72
N THR A 68 6.34 5.09 -4.44
CA THR A 68 6.31 6.54 -4.62
C THR A 68 6.48 6.91 -6.10
N PRO A 69 5.86 8.01 -6.57
CA PRO A 69 5.96 8.41 -7.97
C PRO A 69 7.42 8.65 -8.38
N ASP A 70 7.83 8.05 -9.49
CA ASP A 70 9.20 8.11 -10.01
C ASP A 70 9.28 8.36 -11.53
N ASN A 71 8.11 8.54 -12.17
CA ASN A 71 7.88 8.72 -13.60
C ASN A 71 8.07 7.45 -14.43
N PHE A 72 8.12 6.27 -13.81
CA PHE A 72 7.87 5.03 -14.52
C PHE A 72 6.38 4.72 -14.41
N ALA A 73 5.71 4.55 -15.55
CA ALA A 73 4.27 4.30 -15.54
C ALA A 73 3.93 2.93 -16.14
N ARG A 74 2.78 2.43 -15.71
CA ARG A 74 2.06 1.32 -16.32
C ARG A 74 0.89 1.86 -17.13
N SER A 75 0.97 1.76 -18.46
CA SER A 75 -0.19 2.04 -19.32
C SER A 75 -1.20 0.89 -19.23
N LEU A 76 -2.47 1.24 -19.08
CA LEU A 76 -3.54 0.26 -18.98
C LEU A 76 -4.00 -0.27 -20.33
N GLY A 77 -3.78 0.47 -21.42
CA GLY A 77 -4.48 0.21 -22.67
C GLY A 77 -5.96 0.60 -22.56
N ARG A 78 -6.62 0.65 -23.71
CA ARG A 78 -8.00 1.13 -23.81
C ARG A 78 -8.98 0.19 -23.10
N GLY A 79 -9.62 0.67 -22.04
CA GLY A 79 -10.50 -0.13 -21.19
C GLY A 79 -9.78 -1.10 -20.26
N GLY A 80 -8.45 -1.02 -20.17
CA GLY A 80 -7.66 -1.85 -19.26
C GLY A 80 -7.86 -1.45 -17.81
N ASN A 81 -7.40 -2.31 -16.90
CA ASN A 81 -7.48 -2.03 -15.47
C ASN A 81 -6.27 -2.57 -14.69
N ILE A 82 -6.07 -2.00 -13.52
CA ILE A 82 -5.13 -2.48 -12.51
C ILE A 82 -5.78 -2.45 -11.13
N VAL A 83 -5.53 -3.48 -10.33
CA VAL A 83 -5.91 -3.53 -8.92
C VAL A 83 -4.64 -3.45 -8.09
N LEU A 84 -4.55 -2.38 -7.31
CA LEU A 84 -3.45 -2.10 -6.39
C LEU A 84 -3.89 -2.36 -4.95
N GLN A 85 -2.93 -2.73 -4.10
CA GLN A 85 -3.16 -3.02 -2.70
C GLN A 85 -2.21 -2.21 -1.81
N PHE A 86 -2.77 -1.77 -0.68
CA PHE A 86 -2.06 -1.29 0.50
C PHE A 86 -1.83 -2.48 1.46
N THR A 87 -0.58 -2.94 1.66
CA THR A 87 -0.32 -4.10 2.54
C THR A 87 0.07 -3.75 3.96
N ASP A 88 0.61 -2.55 4.19
CA ASP A 88 1.01 -2.06 5.52
C ASP A 88 0.22 -0.83 6.00
N ASN A 89 -0.69 -0.31 5.18
CA ASN A 89 -1.65 0.73 5.51
C ASN A 89 -3.05 0.41 4.93
N ALA A 90 -4.00 1.31 5.14
CA ALA A 90 -5.31 1.27 4.51
C ALA A 90 -5.78 2.69 4.19
N LEU A 91 -6.39 2.87 3.01
CA LEU A 91 -7.12 4.08 2.64
C LEU A 91 -8.36 4.22 3.53
N THR A 92 -8.63 5.43 3.97
CA THR A 92 -9.85 5.84 4.68
C THR A 92 -10.36 7.14 4.08
N GLY A 93 -11.60 7.52 4.36
CA GLY A 93 -12.04 8.91 4.22
C GLY A 93 -11.42 9.77 5.33
N SER A 94 -11.76 11.05 5.34
CA SER A 94 -11.28 12.02 6.34
C SER A 94 -12.40 12.51 7.27
N GLY A 95 -13.65 12.35 6.84
CA GLY A 95 -14.85 12.88 7.50
C GLY A 95 -15.09 14.36 7.22
N ASP A 96 -14.39 14.94 6.26
CA ASP A 96 -14.58 16.31 5.76
C ASP A 96 -14.37 16.38 4.23
N ASP A 97 -14.38 17.57 3.63
CA ASP A 97 -14.30 17.73 2.17
C ASP A 97 -12.83 17.69 1.65
N ALA A 98 -11.88 17.18 2.45
CA ALA A 98 -10.50 17.02 2.04
C ALA A 98 -10.32 15.79 1.14
N GLU A 99 -9.36 15.89 0.22
CA GLU A 99 -9.00 14.78 -0.65
C GLU A 99 -8.36 13.62 0.12
N ASP A 100 -8.79 12.40 -0.15
CA ASP A 100 -8.35 11.18 0.54
C ASP A 100 -7.40 10.33 -0.29
N LEU A 101 -7.56 10.34 -1.61
CA LEU A 101 -6.84 9.50 -2.56
C LEU A 101 -6.21 10.35 -3.64
N PHE A 102 -5.07 9.90 -4.14
CA PHE A 102 -4.34 10.58 -5.18
C PHE A 102 -3.78 9.57 -6.20
N VAL A 103 -4.14 9.76 -7.47
CA VAL A 103 -3.68 8.96 -8.60
C VAL A 103 -2.61 9.75 -9.35
N PHE A 104 -1.41 9.17 -9.46
CA PHE A 104 -0.31 9.72 -10.23
C PHE A 104 -0.33 9.11 -11.64
N GLU A 105 -0.44 9.97 -12.63
CA GLU A 105 -0.36 9.61 -14.04
C GLU A 105 0.83 10.32 -14.71
N VAL A 106 1.44 9.67 -15.71
CA VAL A 106 2.53 10.24 -16.50
C VAL A 106 2.07 10.42 -17.93
N GLY A 107 1.94 11.66 -18.38
CA GLY A 107 1.63 11.93 -19.78
C GLY A 107 0.85 13.24 -19.91
N PRO A 108 0.86 13.84 -21.12
CA PRO A 108 0.04 15.01 -21.41
C PRO A 108 -1.38 14.64 -21.85
N ASP A 109 -1.65 13.36 -22.10
CA ASP A 109 -2.93 12.89 -22.60
C ASP A 109 -3.99 12.97 -21.51
N ILE A 110 -5.22 13.28 -21.95
CA ILE A 110 -6.38 13.37 -21.06
C ILE A 110 -7.16 12.08 -21.27
N GLU A 111 -6.98 11.16 -20.34
CA GLU A 111 -7.60 9.84 -20.32
C GLU A 111 -8.32 9.71 -18.99
N ASP A 112 -9.65 9.69 -19.01
CA ASP A 112 -10.42 9.51 -17.79
C ASP A 112 -10.14 8.11 -17.20
N THR A 113 -9.92 8.05 -15.88
CA THR A 113 -9.75 6.79 -15.14
C THR A 113 -10.87 6.65 -14.11
N GLU A 114 -11.65 5.57 -14.20
CA GLU A 114 -12.60 5.17 -13.16
C GLU A 114 -11.86 4.64 -11.94
N VAL A 115 -12.27 5.12 -10.76
CA VAL A 115 -11.67 4.74 -9.48
C VAL A 115 -12.69 4.01 -8.64
N GLU A 116 -12.31 2.85 -8.15
CA GLU A 116 -13.12 2.03 -7.26
C GLU A 116 -12.30 1.51 -6.09
N ILE A 117 -12.92 1.40 -4.91
CA ILE A 117 -12.25 0.96 -3.68
C ILE A 117 -12.89 -0.30 -3.11
N SER A 118 -12.11 -1.13 -2.42
CA SER A 118 -12.58 -2.37 -1.82
C SER A 118 -11.87 -2.72 -0.51
N GLN A 119 -12.62 -3.34 0.40
CA GLN A 119 -12.08 -3.87 1.66
C GLN A 119 -11.52 -5.29 1.49
N ASP A 120 -12.04 -6.06 0.54
CA ASP A 120 -11.77 -7.51 0.40
C ASP A 120 -11.15 -7.89 -0.95
N GLY A 121 -11.03 -6.95 -1.89
CA GLY A 121 -10.49 -7.16 -3.22
C GLY A 121 -11.47 -7.88 -4.16
N VAL A 122 -12.73 -8.02 -3.77
CA VAL A 122 -13.78 -8.71 -4.52
C VAL A 122 -14.95 -7.78 -4.78
N ASN A 123 -15.45 -7.10 -3.73
CA ASN A 123 -16.57 -6.18 -3.80
C ASN A 123 -16.04 -4.75 -3.88
N PHE A 124 -16.25 -4.10 -5.02
CA PHE A 124 -15.76 -2.75 -5.29
C PHE A 124 -16.90 -1.74 -5.28
N ILE A 125 -16.60 -0.54 -4.77
CA ILE A 125 -17.50 0.63 -4.76
C ILE A 125 -16.85 1.71 -5.61
N SER A 126 -17.58 2.25 -6.58
CA SER A 126 -17.09 3.38 -7.38
C SER A 126 -17.08 4.67 -6.55
N VAL A 127 -15.96 5.38 -6.62
CA VAL A 127 -15.73 6.66 -5.93
C VAL A 127 -15.44 7.80 -6.91
N GLY A 128 -15.96 7.66 -8.13
CA GLY A 128 -15.84 8.67 -9.18
C GLY A 128 -14.74 8.38 -10.19
N ARG A 129 -14.26 9.45 -10.81
CA ARG A 129 -13.31 9.43 -11.92
C ARG A 129 -12.28 10.52 -11.74
N VAL A 130 -11.09 10.25 -12.22
CA VAL A 130 -10.06 11.28 -12.46
C VAL A 130 -10.04 11.60 -13.94
N PHE A 131 -9.93 12.88 -14.29
CA PHE A 131 -10.17 13.38 -15.65
C PHE A 131 -8.88 13.69 -16.40
N GLY A 132 -8.00 12.70 -16.53
CA GLY A 132 -6.67 12.83 -17.10
C GLY A 132 -5.78 13.84 -16.37
N SER A 133 -4.47 13.57 -16.31
CA SER A 133 -3.53 14.26 -15.42
C SER A 133 -3.73 13.95 -13.94
N THR A 134 -2.63 14.03 -13.20
CA THR A 134 -2.56 13.79 -11.77
C THR A 134 -3.75 14.35 -10.99
N SER A 135 -4.51 13.48 -10.31
CA SER A 135 -5.82 13.83 -9.79
C SER A 135 -6.11 13.25 -8.40
N ARG A 136 -7.03 13.92 -7.71
CA ARG A 136 -7.43 13.63 -6.33
C ARG A 136 -8.88 13.23 -6.24
N ILE A 137 -9.23 12.49 -5.18
CA ILE A 137 -10.60 12.14 -4.84
C ILE A 137 -10.80 12.26 -3.32
N ASP A 138 -11.77 13.07 -2.93
CA ASP A 138 -12.52 12.96 -1.67
C ASP A 138 -13.51 11.80 -1.78
N ILE A 139 -13.35 10.77 -0.94
CA ILE A 139 -14.20 9.57 -0.99
C ILE A 139 -15.40 9.67 -0.04
N ASP A 140 -15.43 10.63 0.88
CA ASP A 140 -16.44 10.74 1.94
C ASP A 140 -17.89 10.82 1.41
N PRO A 141 -18.20 11.58 0.35
CA PRO A 141 -19.55 11.60 -0.23
C PRO A 141 -20.03 10.23 -0.73
N PHE A 142 -19.10 9.40 -1.23
CA PHE A 142 -19.40 8.06 -1.74
C PHE A 142 -19.60 7.08 -0.59
N LEU A 143 -18.79 7.19 0.47
CA LEU A 143 -18.95 6.39 1.70
C LEU A 143 -20.30 6.69 2.37
N ALA A 144 -20.65 7.97 2.50
CA ALA A 144 -21.94 8.39 3.05
C ALA A 144 -23.11 7.85 2.22
N SER A 145 -23.01 7.91 0.89
CA SER A 145 -24.02 7.36 -0.03
C SER A 145 -24.17 5.84 0.06
N ALA A 146 -23.07 5.14 0.36
CA ALA A 146 -23.06 3.69 0.61
C ALA A 146 -23.47 3.31 2.04
N GLY A 147 -23.70 4.28 2.94
CA GLY A 147 -24.01 4.04 4.35
C GLY A 147 -22.83 3.51 5.17
N LEU A 148 -21.60 3.83 4.76
CA LEU A 148 -20.36 3.42 5.43
C LEU A 148 -19.83 4.53 6.34
N ASP A 149 -19.08 4.14 7.38
CA ASP A 149 -18.36 5.08 8.25
C ASP A 149 -17.20 5.72 7.46
N PRO A 150 -16.95 7.04 7.59
CA PRO A 150 -15.88 7.71 6.85
C PRO A 150 -14.49 7.12 7.14
N PHE A 151 -14.28 6.52 8.31
CA PHE A 151 -13.02 5.88 8.69
C PHE A 151 -12.96 4.39 8.34
N THR A 152 -13.87 3.92 7.48
CA THR A 152 -13.85 2.56 6.94
C THR A 152 -12.55 2.31 6.19
N LYS A 153 -11.91 1.17 6.46
CA LYS A 153 -10.61 0.81 5.88
C LYS A 153 -10.79 0.08 4.56
N PHE A 154 -10.16 0.61 3.51
CA PHE A 154 -10.07 0.01 2.18
C PHE A 154 -8.62 -0.35 1.88
N PHE A 155 -8.41 -1.58 1.41
CA PHE A 155 -7.07 -2.11 1.15
C PHE A 155 -6.77 -2.21 -0.33
N PHE A 156 -7.79 -2.11 -1.17
CA PHE A 156 -7.68 -2.32 -2.60
C PHE A 156 -8.28 -1.15 -3.34
N VAL A 157 -7.62 -0.75 -4.42
CA VAL A 157 -8.13 0.24 -5.37
C VAL A 157 -8.02 -0.35 -6.76
N ARG A 158 -9.11 -0.27 -7.52
CA ARG A 158 -9.13 -0.59 -8.94
C ARG A 158 -9.18 0.71 -9.73
N LEU A 159 -8.26 0.82 -10.68
CA LEU A 159 -8.19 1.90 -11.66
C LEU A 159 -8.52 1.30 -13.02
N THR A 160 -9.50 1.87 -13.72
CA THR A 160 -9.94 1.38 -15.03
C THR A 160 -9.94 2.53 -16.03
N ASP A 161 -9.23 2.35 -17.14
CA ASP A 161 -9.24 3.31 -18.25
C ASP A 161 -10.63 3.41 -18.88
N VAL A 162 -11.10 4.63 -19.14
CA VAL A 162 -12.36 4.85 -19.86
C VAL A 162 -12.14 4.64 -21.36
N ALA A 163 -12.51 3.45 -21.84
CA ALA A 163 -12.29 3.02 -23.23
C ALA A 163 -12.81 3.98 -24.32
N SER A 164 -13.72 4.90 -24.04
CA SER A 164 -14.21 5.85 -25.07
C SER A 164 -13.26 7.02 -25.34
N GLU A 165 -12.17 7.13 -24.59
CA GLU A 165 -11.29 8.30 -24.58
C GLU A 165 -9.83 7.90 -24.86
N GLY A 166 -8.94 8.88 -24.89
CA GLY A 166 -7.51 8.64 -25.04
C GLY A 166 -6.99 8.38 -26.44
N GLN A 167 -5.71 8.02 -26.48
CA GLN A 167 -5.02 7.69 -27.73
C GLN A 167 -5.44 6.32 -28.26
N GLN A 168 -5.40 6.14 -29.58
CA GLN A 168 -5.72 4.86 -30.23
C GLN A 168 -4.47 4.05 -30.62
N PHE A 169 -3.29 4.64 -30.50
CA PHE A 169 -2.02 4.01 -30.83
C PHE A 169 -0.90 4.88 -30.27
N GLY A 170 0.22 4.27 -29.89
CA GLY A 170 1.35 5.02 -29.38
C GLY A 170 2.20 4.22 -28.42
N GLN A 171 3.12 4.91 -27.75
CA GLN A 171 3.88 4.34 -26.65
C GLN A 171 3.09 4.36 -25.34
N TYR A 172 2.07 5.22 -25.28
CA TYR A 172 1.23 5.51 -24.13
C TYR A 172 -0.20 5.40 -24.66
N VAL A 173 -0.95 4.39 -24.18
CA VAL A 173 -2.32 4.14 -24.62
C VAL A 173 -3.13 3.79 -23.39
N GLY A 174 -4.19 4.55 -23.16
CA GLY A 174 -4.94 4.51 -21.91
C GLY A 174 -4.09 4.99 -20.74
N ALA A 175 -4.75 5.17 -19.59
CA ALA A 175 -4.13 5.77 -18.43
C ALA A 175 -2.75 5.18 -18.06
N ASP A 176 -1.79 6.06 -17.83
CA ASP A 176 -0.39 5.76 -17.53
C ASP A 176 -0.10 5.87 -16.02
N ILE A 177 -0.44 4.84 -15.26
CA ILE A 177 -0.39 4.86 -13.79
C ILE A 177 1.06 4.75 -13.28
N ASP A 178 1.54 5.77 -12.57
CA ASP A 178 2.89 5.84 -11.95
C ASP A 178 2.83 5.49 -10.46
N ALA A 179 1.80 5.94 -9.75
CA ALA A 179 1.64 5.64 -8.33
C ALA A 179 0.20 5.85 -7.86
N LEU A 180 -0.11 5.25 -6.72
CA LEU A 180 -1.35 5.47 -5.99
C LEU A 180 -1.04 5.77 -4.52
N GLY A 181 -1.45 6.95 -4.06
CA GLY A 181 -1.20 7.41 -2.69
C GLY A 181 -2.50 7.67 -1.93
N ALA A 182 -2.63 7.11 -0.73
CA ALA A 182 -3.68 7.45 0.22
C ALA A 182 -3.25 8.65 1.08
N ILE A 183 -3.88 9.80 0.86
CA ILE A 183 -3.68 11.03 1.65
C ILE A 183 -4.23 10.81 3.07
N SER A 184 -5.46 10.30 3.16
CA SER A 184 -6.06 9.82 4.40
C SER A 184 -5.82 8.32 4.53
N SER A 185 -5.00 7.92 5.49
CA SER A 185 -4.69 6.51 5.72
C SER A 185 -4.40 6.18 7.17
N VAL A 186 -4.51 4.90 7.49
CA VAL A 186 -4.16 4.34 8.80
C VAL A 186 -3.17 3.19 8.62
N GLU A 187 -2.04 3.25 9.33
CA GLU A 187 -1.07 2.15 9.35
C GLU A 187 -1.68 0.88 9.98
N ILE A 188 -1.34 -0.27 9.40
CA ILE A 188 -1.73 -1.58 9.89
C ILE A 188 -0.45 -2.28 10.33
N SER A 189 -0.14 -2.21 11.63
CA SER A 189 0.99 -2.95 12.15
C SER A 189 0.75 -4.47 12.04
N PRO A 190 1.68 -5.26 11.48
CA PRO A 190 1.59 -6.71 11.56
C PRO A 190 1.59 -7.13 13.03
N VAL A 191 0.64 -7.98 13.42
CA VAL A 191 0.53 -8.47 14.80
C VAL A 191 1.87 -9.12 15.18
N PRO A 192 2.57 -8.63 16.23
CA PRO A 192 3.81 -9.27 16.67
C PRO A 192 3.49 -10.70 17.09
N VAL A 193 4.16 -11.68 16.50
CA VAL A 193 4.14 -13.05 17.03
C VAL A 193 4.59 -12.97 18.49
N PRO A 194 3.79 -13.45 19.47
CA PRO A 194 4.16 -13.36 20.87
C PRO A 194 5.54 -13.98 21.09
N ALA A 195 6.41 -13.31 21.83
CA ALA A 195 7.75 -13.82 22.17
C ALA A 195 7.74 -15.22 22.82
N ALA A 196 6.57 -15.69 23.28
CA ALA A 196 6.35 -17.07 23.71
C ALA A 196 6.63 -18.12 22.61
N ALA A 197 6.51 -17.77 21.32
CA ALA A 197 6.87 -18.66 20.21
C ALA A 197 8.39 -18.86 20.06
N LEU A 198 9.21 -17.96 20.62
CA LEU A 198 10.68 -18.05 20.61
C LEU A 198 11.25 -18.78 21.84
N LEU A 199 10.48 -18.95 22.92
CA LEU A 199 10.98 -19.54 24.17
C LEU A 199 10.97 -21.09 24.22
N PHE A 200 10.46 -21.76 23.17
CA PHE A 200 10.41 -23.23 23.09
C PHE A 200 11.45 -23.86 22.13
N GLY A 201 12.45 -23.11 21.66
CA GLY A 201 13.64 -23.65 20.99
C GLY A 201 14.64 -24.29 21.98
N PRO A 202 15.33 -25.39 21.64
CA PRO A 202 15.46 -26.58 22.50
C PRO A 202 16.43 -26.44 23.68
N LEU A 203 15.88 -26.47 24.90
CA LEU A 203 16.60 -26.78 26.15
C LEU A 203 16.60 -28.30 26.48
N ALA A 204 16.64 -29.16 25.45
CA ALA A 204 16.66 -30.62 25.62
C ALA A 204 18.00 -31.28 25.21
N ALA A 205 19.12 -30.54 25.28
CA ALA A 205 20.46 -31.09 25.08
C ALA A 205 21.25 -31.12 26.40
N GLY A 206 20.86 -32.00 27.31
CA GLY A 206 21.73 -32.33 28.44
C GLY A 206 21.03 -32.97 29.62
N LEU A 207 20.91 -34.30 29.62
CA LEU A 207 21.01 -35.09 30.87
C LEU A 207 21.22 -36.59 30.62
N PHE A 208 22.46 -37.08 30.87
CA PHE A 208 22.86 -38.42 31.37
C PHE A 208 22.56 -39.66 30.47
N TRP A 209 23.36 -40.74 30.41
CA TRP A 209 24.27 -41.34 31.37
C TRP A 209 25.27 -42.28 30.66
N ARG A 210 26.52 -42.22 31.10
CA ARG A 210 27.61 -43.17 30.83
C ARG A 210 27.29 -44.55 31.42
N ARG A 211 27.44 -45.64 30.64
CA ARG A 211 27.79 -46.96 31.23
C ARG A 211 28.65 -47.80 30.29
N LYS A 212 29.77 -48.29 30.86
CA LYS A 212 30.71 -49.25 30.28
C LYS A 212 30.07 -50.63 30.19
N GLY A 213 30.42 -51.35 29.13
CA GLY A 213 30.29 -52.79 28.92
C GLY A 213 31.14 -53.15 27.73
#